data_AF-A0AAW3APK7-F1
#
_entry.id   AF-A0AAW3APK7-F1
#
_cell.length_a   1.000
_cell.length_b   1.000
_cell.length_c   1.000
_cell.angle_alpha   90.00
_cell.angle_beta   90.00
_cell.angle_gamma   90.00
#
_symmetry.space_group_name_H-M   'P 1'
#
loop_
_entity.id
_entity.type
_entity.pdbx_description
1 polymer ?
#
loop_
_entity_poly.entity_id
_entity_poly.type
_entity_poly.pdbx_seq_one_letter_code
_entity_poly.pdbx_strand_id
1 'polypeptide(L)'
;MSRCCFAVGRVLEVSRHPESEKLYIEKIDLGETLNSLSNNEPRTILSGLQEFVKEEDFVNRLVLVIANLEPRKIGGIPSAGMVLCASTGEDSHDPASAGQGERKVMLLDIPEGTAVGERVVFEGHDMPYEPVLRKKLAKNFEEVMKDVRSNADGVVCWQGKPFQTSAGVIKVSLCNARIS
;
A
#
# COMPACT_ATOMS: atom_id res chain seq x y z
N MET A 1 -17.97 4.67 5.61
CA MET A 1 -17.59 3.55 4.71
C MET A 1 -16.51 4.05 3.77
N SER A 2 -15.32 3.45 3.80
CA SER A 2 -14.23 3.80 2.89
C SER A 2 -14.59 3.31 1.51
N ARG A 3 -14.37 4.17 0.53
CA ARG A 3 -14.49 3.85 -0.89
C ARG A 3 -13.14 3.42 -1.46
N CYS A 4 -12.12 3.24 -0.62
CA CYS A 4 -10.80 2.79 -1.02
C CYS A 4 -10.82 1.30 -1.33
N CYS A 5 -10.21 0.93 -2.46
CA CYS A 5 -9.97 -0.45 -2.82
C CYS A 5 -8.55 -0.82 -2.39
N PHE A 6 -8.42 -1.41 -1.19
CA PHE A 6 -7.18 -2.05 -0.76
C PHE A 6 -7.15 -3.47 -1.33
N ALA A 7 -6.08 -3.80 -2.02
CA ALA A 7 -5.93 -5.08 -2.71
C ALA A 7 -4.51 -5.60 -2.58
N VAL A 8 -4.37 -6.92 -2.59
CA VAL A 8 -3.08 -7.59 -2.60
C VAL A 8 -2.56 -7.62 -4.03
N GLY A 9 -1.37 -7.09 -4.24
CA GLY A 9 -0.67 -7.14 -5.51
C GLY A 9 0.59 -7.99 -5.45
N ARG A 10 1.01 -8.53 -6.60
CA ARG A 10 2.32 -9.16 -6.74
C ARG A 10 3.22 -8.27 -7.57
N VAL A 11 4.37 -7.92 -7.02
CA VAL A 11 5.40 -7.17 -7.75
C VAL A 11 6.06 -8.11 -8.75
N LEU A 12 5.90 -7.84 -10.04
CA LEU A 12 6.52 -8.63 -11.11
C LEU A 12 7.91 -8.10 -11.46
N GLU A 13 8.03 -6.77 -11.53
CA GLU A 13 9.26 -6.09 -11.91
C GLU A 13 9.46 -4.86 -11.03
N VAL A 14 10.72 -4.57 -10.71
CA VAL A 14 11.15 -3.35 -10.03
C VAL A 14 12.31 -2.79 -10.83
N SER A 15 12.26 -1.50 -11.13
CA SER A 15 13.35 -0.78 -11.77
C SER A 15 13.56 0.58 -11.11
N ARG A 16 14.79 1.09 -11.13
CA ARG A 16 15.10 2.42 -10.58
C ARG A 16 14.58 3.50 -11.51
N HIS A 17 14.07 4.58 -10.92
CA HIS A 17 13.68 5.74 -11.70
C HIS A 17 14.93 6.41 -12.31
N PRO A 18 14.95 6.71 -13.62
CA PRO A 18 16.14 7.23 -14.30
C PRO A 18 16.57 8.62 -13.79
N GLU A 19 15.61 9.42 -13.33
CA GLU A 19 15.83 10.80 -12.86
C GLU A 19 15.68 10.96 -11.34
N SER A 20 15.52 9.87 -10.58
CA SER A 20 15.34 9.95 -9.13
C SER A 20 15.99 8.78 -8.40
N GLU A 21 16.84 9.10 -7.42
CA GLU A 21 17.53 8.11 -6.59
C GLU A 21 16.66 7.55 -5.44
N LYS A 22 15.42 8.06 -5.32
CA LYS A 22 14.49 7.69 -4.24
C LYS A 22 13.34 6.81 -4.73
N LEU A 23 13.09 6.80 -6.04
CA LEU A 23 11.90 6.22 -6.62
C LEU A 23 12.19 4.91 -7.32
N TYR A 24 11.40 3.90 -7.01
CA TYR A 24 11.23 2.74 -7.86
C TYR A 24 10.05 2.92 -8.82
N ILE A 25 10.12 2.17 -9.92
CA ILE A 25 9.04 1.94 -10.86
C ILE A 25 8.72 0.45 -10.79
N GLU A 26 7.55 0.12 -10.27
CA GLU A 26 7.09 -1.26 -10.12
C GLU A 26 6.04 -1.62 -11.17
N LYS A 27 6.12 -2.84 -11.68
CA LYS A 27 5.00 -3.51 -12.37
C LYS A 27 4.31 -4.44 -11.40
N ILE A 28 3.08 -4.11 -11.03
CA ILE A 28 2.34 -4.85 -10.00
C ILE A 28 1.09 -5.49 -10.62
N ASP A 29 1.02 -6.81 -10.54
CA ASP A 29 -0.16 -7.58 -10.88
C ASP A 29 -1.18 -7.48 -9.75
N LEU A 30 -2.41 -7.05 -10.07
CA LEU A 30 -3.53 -6.98 -9.14
C LEU A 30 -4.63 -7.99 -9.47
N GLY A 31 -4.30 -9.03 -10.24
CA GLY A 31 -5.23 -10.09 -10.63
C GLY A 31 -6.26 -9.66 -11.66
N GLU A 32 -6.92 -10.64 -12.30
CA GLU A 32 -7.80 -10.42 -13.46
C GLU A 32 -8.91 -9.39 -13.18
N THR A 33 -9.55 -9.45 -12.01
CA THR A 33 -10.66 -8.55 -11.67
C THR A 33 -10.23 -7.09 -11.65
N LEU A 34 -9.07 -6.75 -11.08
CA LEU A 34 -8.60 -5.36 -10.98
C LEU A 34 -7.75 -4.94 -12.18
N ASN A 35 -7.12 -5.88 -12.88
CA ASN A 35 -6.40 -5.61 -14.13
C ASN A 35 -7.37 -5.44 -15.30
N SER A 36 -8.60 -5.97 -15.24
CA SER A 36 -9.62 -5.69 -16.26
C SER A 36 -9.93 -4.18 -16.38
N LEU A 37 -9.65 -3.40 -15.33
CA LEU A 37 -9.71 -1.93 -15.32
C LEU A 37 -8.50 -1.26 -15.99
N SER A 38 -7.46 -2.04 -16.31
CA SER A 38 -6.20 -1.63 -16.96
C SER A 38 -5.88 -2.53 -18.16
N ASN A 39 -6.88 -2.87 -18.98
CA ASN A 39 -6.72 -3.70 -20.20
C ASN A 39 -6.03 -5.07 -19.96
N ASN A 40 -6.22 -5.63 -18.77
CA ASN A 40 -5.62 -6.88 -18.30
C ASN A 40 -4.08 -6.84 -18.16
N GLU A 41 -3.50 -5.65 -18.01
CA GLU A 41 -2.06 -5.46 -17.82
C GLU A 41 -1.71 -5.15 -16.35
N PRO A 42 -0.51 -5.56 -15.87
CA PRO A 42 0.05 -5.13 -14.60
C PRO A 42 0.17 -3.60 -14.52
N ARG A 43 -0.08 -3.05 -13.34
CA ARG A 43 -0.05 -1.60 -13.14
C ARG A 43 1.36 -1.09 -12.94
N THR A 44 1.66 0.03 -13.57
CA THR A 44 2.83 0.83 -13.21
C THR A 44 2.53 1.61 -11.93
N ILE A 45 3.27 1.35 -10.87
CA ILE A 45 3.24 2.10 -9.62
C ILE A 45 4.64 2.66 -9.38
N LEU A 46 4.71 3.84 -8.74
CA LEU A 46 5.96 4.44 -8.31
C LEU A 46 5.95 4.58 -6.80
N SER A 47 7.01 4.10 -6.14
CA SER A 47 7.17 4.17 -4.70
C SER A 47 8.50 4.80 -4.29
N GLY A 48 8.48 5.56 -3.19
CA GLY A 48 9.66 6.20 -2.59
C GLY A 48 10.46 5.25 -1.69
N LEU A 49 10.69 4.01 -2.13
CA LEU A 49 11.21 2.93 -1.28
C LEU A 49 12.67 2.58 -1.55
N GLN A 50 13.34 3.22 -2.51
CA GLN A 50 14.70 2.87 -2.92
C GLN A 50 15.75 2.97 -1.81
N GLU A 51 15.55 3.90 -0.85
CA GLU A 51 16.44 4.07 0.30
C GLU A 51 16.16 3.05 1.44
N PHE A 52 15.06 2.29 1.36
CA PHE A 52 14.54 1.48 2.46
C PHE A 52 14.41 -0.01 2.15
N VAL A 53 14.16 -0.34 0.88
CA VAL A 53 13.86 -1.69 0.42
C VAL A 53 14.77 -2.01 -0.75
N LYS A 54 15.42 -3.17 -0.71
CA LYS A 54 16.22 -3.64 -1.84
C LYS A 54 15.32 -4.20 -2.94
N GLU A 55 15.77 -4.10 -4.19
CA GLU A 55 15.06 -4.65 -5.35
C GLU A 55 14.77 -6.15 -5.19
N GLU A 56 15.75 -6.91 -4.70
CA GLU A 56 15.65 -8.36 -4.47
C GLU A 56 14.57 -8.75 -3.46
N ASP A 57 14.33 -7.91 -2.46
CA ASP A 57 13.31 -8.13 -1.42
C ASP A 57 11.91 -7.69 -1.88
N PHE A 58 11.83 -6.96 -3.00
CA PHE A 58 10.61 -6.35 -3.49
C PHE A 58 10.03 -7.10 -4.70
N VAL A 59 10.89 -7.57 -5.61
CA VAL A 59 10.47 -8.42 -6.75
C VAL A 59 9.85 -9.72 -6.24
N ASN A 60 8.78 -10.17 -6.89
CA ASN A 60 7.97 -11.34 -6.52
C ASN A 60 7.26 -11.27 -5.17
N ARG A 61 7.39 -10.18 -4.41
CA ARG A 61 6.74 -10.02 -3.12
C ARG A 61 5.27 -9.65 -3.28
N LEU A 62 4.44 -10.14 -2.35
CA LEU A 62 3.07 -9.67 -2.17
C LEU A 62 3.08 -8.34 -1.41
N VAL A 63 2.28 -7.39 -1.89
CA VAL A 63 2.22 -6.03 -1.37
C VAL A 63 0.77 -5.58 -1.21
N LEU A 64 0.51 -4.70 -0.25
CA LEU A 64 -0.79 -4.05 -0.12
C LEU A 64 -0.81 -2.80 -1.00
N VAL A 65 -1.79 -2.72 -1.90
CA VAL A 65 -1.93 -1.62 -2.86
C VAL A 65 -3.29 -0.98 -2.69
N ILE A 66 -3.35 0.35 -2.81
CA ILE A 66 -4.62 1.02 -3.10
C ILE A 66 -4.82 1.13 -4.61
N ALA A 67 -5.83 0.42 -5.11
CA ALA A 67 -6.01 0.12 -6.53
C ALA A 67 -7.05 1.00 -7.24
N ASN A 68 -7.68 1.97 -6.57
CA ASN A 68 -8.71 2.81 -7.21
C ASN A 68 -8.42 4.30 -7.17
N LEU A 69 -7.19 4.71 -6.82
CA LEU A 69 -6.76 6.10 -6.95
C LEU A 69 -6.64 6.51 -8.43
N GLU A 70 -6.94 7.78 -8.69
CA GLU A 70 -6.69 8.38 -10.01
C GLU A 70 -5.18 8.39 -10.29
N PRO A 71 -4.73 7.96 -11.48
CA PRO A 71 -3.32 7.98 -11.81
C PRO A 71 -2.73 9.39 -11.69
N ARG A 72 -1.55 9.50 -11.10
CA ARG A 72 -0.84 10.77 -10.94
C ARG A 72 0.58 10.63 -11.44
N LYS A 73 1.12 11.72 -12.01
CA LYS A 73 2.54 11.76 -12.39
C LYS A 73 3.38 11.89 -11.13
N ILE A 74 4.28 10.92 -10.92
CA ILE A 74 5.30 10.92 -9.88
C ILE A 74 6.64 10.79 -10.62
N GLY A 75 7.60 11.67 -10.36
CA GLY A 75 8.85 11.69 -11.13
C GLY A 75 8.67 11.88 -12.65
N GLY A 76 7.51 12.38 -13.11
CA GLY A 76 7.18 12.50 -14.53
C GLY A 76 6.49 11.28 -15.15
N ILE A 77 6.48 10.13 -14.47
CA ILE A 77 5.86 8.89 -14.94
C ILE A 77 4.46 8.71 -14.31
N PRO A 78 3.43 8.30 -15.07
CA PRO A 78 2.12 7.97 -14.50
C PRO A 78 2.20 6.78 -13.53
N SER A 79 1.84 7.00 -12.27
CA SER A 79 1.65 5.98 -11.23
C SER A 79 0.15 5.71 -11.04
N ALA A 80 -0.27 4.46 -11.16
CA ALA A 80 -1.67 4.02 -11.14
C ALA A 80 -2.03 3.23 -9.86
N GLY A 81 -1.61 3.75 -8.71
CA GLY A 81 -1.85 3.18 -7.39
C GLY A 81 -0.82 3.66 -6.39
N MET A 82 -0.80 3.04 -5.22
CA MET A 82 0.20 3.28 -4.19
C MET A 82 0.41 2.01 -3.37
N VAL A 83 1.67 1.60 -3.21
CA VAL A 83 2.07 0.53 -2.29
C VAL A 83 2.06 1.09 -0.88
N LEU A 84 1.38 0.42 0.05
CA LEU A 84 1.33 0.81 1.45
C LEU A 84 2.46 0.16 2.24
N CYS A 85 3.10 0.97 3.07
CA CYS A 85 4.21 0.57 3.94
C CYS A 85 4.00 1.07 5.36
N ALA A 86 4.65 0.44 6.33
CA ALA A 86 4.76 0.98 7.68
C ALA A 86 5.95 1.92 7.77
N SER A 87 5.82 3.02 8.51
CA SER A 87 6.93 3.94 8.79
C SER A 87 6.93 4.48 10.21
N THR A 88 8.13 4.73 10.73
CA THR A 88 8.41 5.31 12.07
C THR A 88 9.60 6.27 12.00
N GLY A 89 9.83 7.05 13.07
CA GLY A 89 11.01 7.91 13.26
C GLY A 89 10.74 9.40 13.07
N GLU A 90 11.73 10.26 13.38
CA GLU A 90 11.57 11.72 13.47
C GLU A 90 11.18 12.41 12.15
N ASP A 91 11.49 11.80 11.01
CA ASP A 91 11.10 12.27 9.66
C ASP A 91 9.88 11.54 9.08
N SER A 92 9.20 10.71 9.87
CA SER A 92 7.88 10.22 9.47
C SER A 92 6.89 11.39 9.56
N HIS A 93 5.94 11.49 8.62
CA HIS A 93 4.89 12.52 8.65
C HIS A 93 3.85 12.24 9.77
N ASP A 94 4.29 11.66 10.87
CA ASP A 94 3.49 11.17 11.97
C ASP A 94 3.92 11.83 13.29
N PRO A 95 3.10 12.71 13.87
CA PRO A 95 3.42 13.36 15.14
C PRO A 95 3.53 12.35 16.30
N ALA A 96 2.91 11.16 16.19
CA ALA A 96 3.04 10.10 17.19
C ALA A 96 4.39 9.37 17.15
N SER A 97 5.17 9.57 16.07
CA SER A 97 6.49 8.98 15.88
C SER A 97 7.63 9.92 16.32
N ALA A 98 7.31 11.10 16.86
CA ALA A 98 8.29 12.03 17.40
C ALA A 98 9.13 11.36 18.52
N GLY A 99 10.45 11.41 18.39
CA GLY A 99 11.38 10.76 19.31
C GLY A 99 11.63 9.26 19.07
N GLN A 100 11.10 8.66 18.00
CA GLN A 100 11.33 7.24 17.66
C GLN A 100 12.62 6.95 16.88
N GLY A 101 13.62 7.82 16.96
CA GLY A 101 14.93 7.64 16.31
C GLY A 101 14.90 7.73 14.78
N GLU A 102 15.85 7.08 14.12
CA GLU A 102 16.02 7.12 12.65
C GLU A 102 14.76 6.67 11.91
N ARG A 103 14.52 7.29 10.73
CA ARG A 103 13.41 6.94 9.86
C ARG A 103 13.53 5.50 9.38
N LYS A 104 12.51 4.70 9.67
CA LYS A 104 12.37 3.33 9.17
C LYS A 104 11.14 3.22 8.30
N VAL A 105 11.25 2.48 7.20
CA VAL A 105 10.12 2.12 6.34
C VAL A 105 10.20 0.63 6.08
N MET A 106 9.09 -0.09 6.24
CA MET A 106 9.01 -1.52 6.00
C MET A 106 7.79 -1.87 5.17
N LEU A 107 7.97 -2.79 4.23
CA LEU A 107 6.86 -3.42 3.53
C LEU A 107 5.99 -4.20 4.52
N LEU A 108 4.70 -4.28 4.21
CA LEU A 108 3.76 -5.08 5.00
C LEU A 108 3.96 -6.57 4.70
N ASP A 109 3.68 -7.38 5.71
CA ASP A 109 3.69 -8.84 5.64
C ASP A 109 2.27 -9.32 5.35
N ILE A 110 2.06 -9.72 4.09
CA ILE A 110 0.80 -10.30 3.62
C ILE A 110 0.81 -11.81 3.98
N PRO A 111 -0.26 -12.35 4.58
CA PRO A 111 -0.34 -13.77 4.93
C PRO A 111 -0.09 -14.69 3.73
N GLU A 112 0.71 -15.73 3.92
CA GLU A 112 0.94 -16.77 2.92
C GLU A 112 -0.39 -17.41 2.48
N GLY A 113 -0.54 -17.66 1.18
CA GLY A 113 -1.77 -18.20 0.60
C GLY A 113 -2.82 -17.15 0.22
N THR A 114 -2.59 -15.86 0.50
CA THR A 114 -3.44 -14.77 -0.01
C THR A 114 -3.37 -14.70 -1.53
N ALA A 115 -4.52 -14.60 -2.21
CA ALA A 115 -4.56 -14.54 -3.67
C ALA A 115 -4.16 -13.16 -4.21
N VAL A 116 -3.53 -13.14 -5.38
CA VAL A 116 -3.27 -11.88 -6.10
C VAL A 116 -4.58 -11.27 -6.56
N GLY A 117 -4.74 -9.97 -6.33
CA GLY A 117 -5.98 -9.24 -6.58
C GLY A 117 -7.03 -9.38 -5.48
N GLU A 118 -6.72 -10.15 -4.43
CA GLU A 118 -7.63 -10.30 -3.31
C GLU A 118 -7.84 -8.96 -2.63
N ARG A 119 -9.11 -8.62 -2.40
CA ARG A 119 -9.47 -7.41 -1.70
C ARG A 119 -9.25 -7.58 -0.21
N VAL A 120 -8.58 -6.60 0.38
CA VAL A 120 -8.40 -6.50 1.81
C VAL A 120 -9.56 -5.75 2.42
N VAL A 121 -10.16 -6.36 3.44
CA VAL A 121 -11.34 -5.82 4.13
C VAL A 121 -11.02 -5.64 5.62
N PHE A 122 -11.76 -4.74 6.25
CA PHE A 122 -11.78 -4.57 7.69
C PHE A 122 -13.22 -4.24 8.10
N GLU A 123 -13.53 -4.41 9.38
CA GLU A 123 -14.92 -4.37 9.86
C GLU A 123 -15.66 -3.07 9.51
N GLY A 124 -16.76 -3.19 8.76
CA GLY A 124 -17.57 -2.06 8.25
C GLY A 124 -17.15 -1.54 6.86
N HIS A 125 -16.21 -2.22 6.20
CA HIS A 125 -15.62 -1.86 4.90
C HIS A 125 -15.61 -3.03 3.89
N ASP A 126 -16.64 -3.85 3.98
CA ASP A 126 -16.96 -5.02 3.16
C ASP A 126 -17.77 -4.69 1.89
N MET A 127 -18.38 -3.50 1.82
CA MET A 127 -19.16 -3.05 0.66
C MET A 127 -18.36 -3.05 -0.64
N PRO A 128 -18.92 -3.46 -1.81
CA PRO A 128 -18.22 -3.46 -3.10
C PRO A 128 -17.55 -2.10 -3.40
N TYR A 129 -16.34 -2.12 -3.97
CA TYR A 129 -15.72 -0.87 -4.40
C TYR A 129 -16.44 -0.33 -5.64
N GLU A 130 -16.64 0.98 -5.69
CA GLU A 130 -17.14 1.63 -6.91
C GLU A 130 -15.97 1.91 -7.86
N PRO A 131 -16.13 1.77 -9.19
CA PRO A 131 -15.12 2.20 -10.15
C PRO A 131 -14.77 3.68 -9.96
N VAL A 132 -13.48 3.98 -10.11
CA VAL A 132 -12.81 5.30 -10.07
C VAL A 132 -13.75 6.52 -9.94
N LEU A 133 -13.75 7.18 -8.78
CA LEU A 133 -14.60 8.34 -8.53
C LEU A 133 -13.87 9.53 -7.86
N ARG A 134 -13.51 10.52 -8.70
CA ARG A 134 -13.34 11.97 -8.41
C ARG A 134 -12.37 12.35 -7.26
N LYS A 135 -12.09 13.66 -7.14
CA LYS A 135 -11.42 14.32 -5.98
C LYS A 135 -11.88 13.82 -4.59
N LYS A 136 -13.13 13.33 -4.48
CA LYS A 136 -13.69 12.79 -3.23
C LYS A 136 -13.00 11.52 -2.76
N LEU A 137 -12.51 10.66 -3.65
CA LEU A 137 -11.80 9.44 -3.25
C LEU A 137 -10.43 9.76 -2.65
N ALA A 138 -9.68 10.69 -3.21
CA ALA A 138 -8.42 11.14 -2.62
C ALA A 138 -8.62 11.67 -1.19
N LYS A 139 -9.65 12.51 -0.99
CA LYS A 139 -10.01 12.99 0.35
C LYS A 139 -10.41 11.85 1.29
N ASN A 140 -11.22 10.90 0.82
CA ASN A 140 -11.64 9.75 1.62
C ASN A 140 -10.45 8.84 1.97
N PHE A 141 -9.52 8.63 1.04
CA PHE A 141 -8.27 7.91 1.30
C PHE A 141 -7.43 8.62 2.37
N GLU A 142 -7.22 9.92 2.23
CA GLU A 142 -6.50 10.72 3.24
C GLU A 142 -7.18 10.67 4.62
N GLU A 143 -8.52 10.68 4.67
CA GLU A 143 -9.27 10.53 5.91
C GLU A 143 -9.10 9.13 6.54
N VAL A 144 -9.13 8.07 5.73
CA VAL A 144 -8.95 6.70 6.21
C VAL A 144 -7.53 6.47 6.71
N MET A 145 -6.52 6.86 5.92
CA MET A 145 -5.10 6.62 6.22
C MET A 145 -4.57 7.40 7.44
N LYS A 146 -5.30 8.40 7.96
CA LYS A 146 -4.95 9.06 9.24
C LYS A 146 -4.95 8.09 10.41
N ASP A 147 -5.85 7.10 10.35
CA ASP A 147 -6.11 6.17 11.43
C ASP A 147 -5.59 4.75 11.13
N VAL A 148 -4.89 4.55 10.00
CA VAL A 148 -4.29 3.25 9.67
C VAL A 148 -2.91 3.15 10.29
N ARG A 149 -2.74 2.21 11.22
CA ARG A 149 -1.53 2.00 12.00
C ARG A 149 -1.36 0.53 12.34
N SER A 150 -0.13 0.08 12.56
CA SER A 150 0.08 -1.21 13.22
C SER A 150 -0.22 -1.08 14.72
N ASN A 151 -0.73 -2.14 15.35
CA ASN A 151 -0.93 -2.18 16.80
C ASN A 151 0.32 -2.70 17.54
N ALA A 152 0.19 -2.99 18.84
CA ALA A 152 1.29 -3.52 19.66
C ALA A 152 1.80 -4.91 19.20
N ASP A 153 0.95 -5.68 18.52
CA ASP A 153 1.27 -7.00 17.96
C ASP A 153 1.74 -6.92 16.49
N GLY A 154 1.95 -5.71 15.97
CA GLY A 154 2.32 -5.47 14.58
C GLY A 154 1.19 -5.67 13.56
N VAL A 155 -0.06 -5.89 14.01
CA VAL A 155 -1.21 -6.05 13.12
C VAL A 155 -1.63 -4.71 12.55
N VAL A 156 -1.75 -4.63 11.22
CA VAL A 156 -2.21 -3.43 10.52
C VAL A 156 -3.70 -3.24 10.75
N CYS A 157 -4.07 -2.12 11.35
CA CYS A 157 -5.44 -1.82 11.75
C CYS A 157 -5.86 -0.43 11.29
N TRP A 158 -7.14 -0.26 10.98
CA TRP A 158 -7.80 1.04 10.90
C TRP A 158 -8.69 1.21 12.14
N GLN A 159 -8.43 2.22 12.98
CA GLN A 159 -9.19 2.45 14.22
C GLN A 159 -9.30 1.18 15.11
N GLY A 160 -8.22 0.39 15.18
CA GLY A 160 -8.16 -0.87 15.92
C GLY A 160 -8.75 -2.09 15.19
N LYS A 161 -9.41 -1.89 14.04
CA LYS A 161 -9.98 -2.99 13.23
C LYS A 161 -8.93 -3.53 12.26
N PRO A 162 -8.63 -4.84 12.29
CA PRO A 162 -7.54 -5.41 11.51
C PRO A 162 -7.85 -5.47 10.02
N PHE A 163 -6.82 -5.23 9.21
CA PHE A 163 -6.84 -5.53 7.78
C PHE A 163 -6.75 -7.04 7.58
N GLN A 164 -7.74 -7.60 6.91
CA GLN A 164 -7.92 -9.04 6.76
C GLN A 164 -7.98 -9.46 5.29
N THR A 165 -7.33 -10.57 5.03
CA THR A 165 -7.46 -11.41 3.84
C THR A 165 -8.10 -12.75 4.26
N SER A 166 -8.45 -13.56 3.27
CA SER A 166 -8.91 -14.94 3.41
C SER A 166 -7.91 -15.84 4.12
N ALA A 167 -6.61 -15.51 4.05
CA ALA A 167 -5.52 -16.26 4.65
C ALA A 167 -5.06 -15.70 6.02
N GLY A 168 -5.50 -14.50 6.43
CA GLY A 168 -5.21 -13.97 7.75
C GLY A 168 -5.17 -12.44 7.85
N VAL A 169 -4.55 -11.95 8.93
CA VAL A 169 -4.36 -10.51 9.15
C VAL A 169 -3.04 -10.01 8.56
N ILE A 170 -3.04 -8.81 8.01
CA ILE A 170 -1.81 -8.17 7.54
C ILE A 170 -0.99 -7.66 8.72
N LYS A 171 0.31 -7.89 8.70
CA LYS A 171 1.22 -7.52 9.79
C LYS A 171 2.42 -6.71 9.29
N VAL A 172 3.21 -6.21 10.23
CA VAL A 172 4.52 -5.62 10.02
C VAL A 172 5.31 -5.65 11.33
N SER A 173 6.62 -5.80 11.24
CA SER A 173 7.51 -5.85 12.42
C SER A 173 7.60 -4.53 13.19
N LEU A 174 7.18 -3.40 12.61
CA LEU A 174 7.12 -2.10 13.30
C LEU A 174 5.81 -1.99 14.06
N CYS A 175 5.85 -1.98 15.39
CA CYS A 175 4.65 -1.79 16.23
C CYS A 175 4.29 -0.31 16.39
N ASN A 176 2.98 -0.02 16.52
CA ASN A 176 2.46 1.36 16.67
C ASN A 176 2.90 2.32 15.55
N ALA A 177 3.24 1.77 14.40
CA ALA A 177 3.76 2.50 13.26
C ALA A 177 2.64 3.02 12.37
N ARG A 178 2.86 4.16 11.74
CA ARG A 178 1.92 4.69 10.75
C ARG A 178 2.00 3.87 9.48
N ILE A 179 0.84 3.57 8.88
CA ILE A 179 0.79 3.03 7.52
C ILE A 179 0.57 4.19 6.54
N SER A 180 1.33 4.20 5.45
CA SER A 180 1.29 5.24 4.41
C SER A 180 1.61 4.69 3.04
#